data_AF-A0A1T5HFY8-F1
#
_entry.id   AF-A0A1T5HFY8-F1
#
_cell.length_a   1.000
_cell.length_b   1.000
_cell.length_c   1.000
_cell.angle_alpha   90.00
_cell.angle_beta   90.00
_cell.angle_gamma   90.00
#
_symmetry.space_group_name_H-M   'P 1'
#
loop_
_entity.id
_entity.type
_entity.pdbx_description
1 polymer ?
#
loop_
_entity_poly.entity_id
_entity_poly.type
_entity_poly.pdbx_seq_one_letter_code
_entity_poly.pdbx_strand_id
1 'polypeptide(L)'
;MKAKSIRFFSPQENEQKVDKKAKAKSLPKGYISAAGKIVFPSLTIEELGIEPDTTRFLVGTDDGKRKIKNLYLVPTNQDGAFSITRSGRGYSLPLDLILSKGGIDYGSQKYVFTASIFQHEGSVGYALEISPEQASEKVPYTGKPRGRRPKDSQQTDDQPVE
;
A
#
# COMPACT_ATOMS: atom_id res chain seq x y z
N MET A 1 64.43 1.01 20.50
CA MET A 1 63.67 0.44 19.36
C MET A 1 62.32 1.13 19.32
N LYS A 2 61.94 1.81 18.21
CA LYS A 2 60.65 2.51 18.14
C LYS A 2 59.54 1.50 17.89
N ALA A 3 58.56 1.43 18.79
CA ALA A 3 57.40 0.57 18.65
C ALA A 3 56.59 0.97 17.41
N LYS A 4 56.17 -0.02 16.62
CA LYS A 4 55.31 0.20 15.46
C LYS A 4 53.90 0.51 15.97
N SER A 5 53.36 1.67 15.60
CA SER A 5 51.93 1.97 15.82
C SER A 5 51.09 1.07 14.91
N ILE A 6 50.50 0.04 15.49
CA ILE A 6 49.54 -0.82 14.80
C ILE A 6 48.14 -0.27 15.09
N ARG A 7 47.39 0.01 14.02
CA ARG A 7 46.00 0.44 14.10
C ARG A 7 45.10 -0.79 13.97
N PHE A 8 44.18 -0.93 14.91
CA PHE A 8 43.17 -1.99 14.90
C PHE A 8 41.82 -1.41 14.47
N PHE A 9 41.05 -2.20 13.73
CA PHE A 9 39.73 -1.84 13.24
C PHE A 9 38.64 -2.47 14.12
N SER A 10 37.51 -1.78 14.25
CA SER A 10 36.33 -2.30 14.94
C SER A 10 35.41 -3.08 13.97
N PRO A 11 34.59 -4.04 14.44
CA PRO A 11 33.64 -4.76 13.60
C PRO A 11 32.64 -3.84 12.89
N GLN A 12 32.30 -2.70 13.50
CA GLN A 12 31.39 -1.71 12.90
C GLN A 12 31.99 -1.03 11.65
N GLU A 13 33.32 -0.99 11.52
CA GLU A 13 33.99 -0.49 10.31
C GLU A 13 33.92 -1.48 9.14
N ASN A 14 33.61 -2.75 9.43
CA ASN A 14 33.39 -3.78 8.41
C ASN A 14 31.95 -3.79 7.87
N GLU A 15 31.05 -3.03 8.49
CA GLU A 15 29.70 -2.84 7.96
C GLU A 15 29.73 -1.69 6.96
N GLN A 16 29.56 -2.01 5.67
CA GLN A 16 29.31 -0.99 4.67
C GLN A 16 28.11 -0.17 5.14
N LYS A 17 28.34 1.10 5.48
CA LYS A 17 27.28 2.09 5.57
C LYS A 17 26.68 2.20 4.18
N VAL A 18 25.72 1.33 3.90
CA VAL A 18 24.80 1.51 2.80
C VAL A 18 24.00 2.72 3.19
N ASP A 19 24.47 3.89 2.78
CA ASP A 19 23.64 5.07 2.64
C ASP A 19 22.49 4.63 1.76
N LYS A 20 21.39 4.22 2.39
CA LYS A 20 20.13 3.95 1.73
C LYS A 20 19.77 5.28 1.09
N LYS A 21 20.16 5.47 -0.18
CA LYS A 21 19.59 6.49 -1.06
C LYS A 21 18.10 6.40 -0.82
N ALA A 22 17.56 7.45 -0.18
CA ALA A 22 16.14 7.56 0.08
C ALA A 22 15.48 7.50 -1.29
N LYS A 23 14.99 6.32 -1.69
CA LYS A 23 14.03 6.20 -2.78
C LYS A 23 12.95 7.21 -2.42
N ALA A 24 12.68 8.16 -3.33
CA ALA A 24 11.63 9.14 -3.17
C ALA A 24 10.41 8.42 -2.58
N LYS A 25 10.02 8.77 -1.36
CA LYS A 25 8.97 8.07 -0.61
C LYS A 25 7.72 8.12 -1.49
N SER A 26 7.36 6.98 -2.08
CA SER A 26 6.10 6.86 -2.80
C SER A 26 4.99 7.18 -1.82
N LEU A 27 4.04 8.03 -2.21
CA LEU A 27 2.89 8.38 -1.38
C LEU A 27 2.21 7.11 -0.88
N PRO A 28 1.80 7.04 0.39
CA PRO A 28 1.10 5.90 0.95
C PRO A 28 -0.15 5.58 0.11
N LYS A 29 -0.41 4.30 -0.17
CA LYS A 29 -1.51 3.85 -1.03
C LYS A 29 -2.45 2.89 -0.32
N GLY A 30 -3.72 2.95 -0.68
CA GLY A 30 -4.70 1.94 -0.30
C GLY A 30 -5.72 1.68 -1.41
N TYR A 31 -6.82 1.03 -1.05
CA TYR A 31 -7.86 0.65 -2.01
C TYR A 31 -9.25 0.77 -1.43
N ILE A 32 -10.25 0.82 -2.30
CA ILE A 32 -11.67 0.79 -1.92
C ILE A 32 -12.16 -0.64 -2.11
N SER A 33 -12.71 -1.21 -1.05
CA SER A 33 -13.31 -2.55 -1.10
C SER A 33 -14.64 -2.53 -1.84
N ALA A 34 -15.06 -3.67 -2.38
CA ALA A 34 -16.36 -3.83 -3.04
C ALA A 34 -17.56 -3.62 -2.09
N ALA A 35 -17.32 -3.56 -0.78
CA ALA A 35 -18.32 -3.23 0.23
C ALA A 35 -18.39 -1.72 0.55
N GLY A 36 -17.70 -0.87 -0.22
CA GLY A 36 -17.73 0.59 -0.01
C GLY A 36 -16.92 1.07 1.20
N LYS A 37 -15.93 0.29 1.65
CA LYS A 37 -14.99 0.71 2.71
C LYS A 37 -13.67 1.14 2.11
N ILE A 38 -13.11 2.25 2.58
CA ILE A 38 -11.72 2.64 2.29
C ILE A 38 -10.81 1.79 3.15
N VAL A 39 -9.91 1.02 2.53
CA VAL A 39 -8.99 0.13 3.21
C VAL A 39 -7.59 0.73 3.20
N PHE A 40 -7.07 0.94 4.40
CA PHE A 40 -5.70 1.35 4.67
C PHE A 40 -4.86 0.12 5.02
N PRO A 41 -3.86 -0.24 4.20
CA PRO A 41 -2.82 -1.19 4.62
C PRO A 41 -2.14 -0.75 5.92
N SER A 42 -1.66 -1.69 6.72
CA SER A 42 -0.94 -1.38 7.97
C SER A 42 0.24 -0.43 7.74
N LEU A 43 1.01 -0.67 6.68
CA LEU A 43 2.12 0.21 6.27
C LEU A 43 1.67 1.65 6.02
N THR A 44 0.49 1.85 5.43
CA THR A 44 -0.06 3.17 5.13
C THR A 44 -0.45 3.92 6.42
N ILE A 45 -1.04 3.23 7.39
CA ILE A 45 -1.38 3.81 8.69
C ILE A 45 -0.11 4.22 9.44
N GLU A 46 0.91 3.37 9.44
CA GLU A 46 2.22 3.66 10.06
C GLU A 46 2.93 4.84 9.37
N GLU A 47 2.93 4.89 8.03
CA GLU A 47 3.53 5.99 7.27
C GLU A 47 2.82 7.33 7.47
N LEU A 48 1.50 7.31 7.69
CA LEU A 48 0.69 8.50 7.98
C LEU A 48 0.70 8.88 9.47
N GLY A 49 1.25 8.02 10.34
CA GLY A 49 1.28 8.21 11.79
C GLY A 49 -0.12 8.25 12.42
N ILE A 50 -1.08 7.53 11.86
CA ILE A 50 -2.46 7.50 12.36
C ILE A 50 -2.56 6.47 13.48
N GLU A 51 -3.22 6.82 14.58
CA GLU A 51 -3.59 5.88 15.64
C GLU A 51 -5.04 5.41 15.42
N PRO A 52 -5.26 4.20 14.87
CA PRO A 52 -6.58 3.80 14.39
C PRO A 52 -7.60 3.54 15.50
N ASP A 53 -7.15 3.23 16.71
CA ASP A 53 -8.01 2.89 17.85
C ASP A 53 -8.53 4.13 18.60
N THR A 54 -7.82 5.25 18.50
CA THR A 54 -8.10 6.50 19.22
C THR A 54 -8.59 7.60 18.29
N THR A 55 -8.15 7.60 17.03
CA THR A 55 -8.42 8.69 16.09
C THR A 55 -9.78 8.55 15.43
N ARG A 56 -10.58 9.62 15.47
CA ARG A 56 -11.80 9.77 14.66
C ARG A 56 -11.58 10.82 13.60
N PHE A 57 -12.32 10.74 12.50
CA PHE A 57 -12.13 11.59 11.34
C PHE A 57 -13.42 12.29 10.93
N LEU A 58 -13.33 13.58 10.66
CA LEU A 58 -14.26 14.25 9.77
C LEU A 58 -13.91 13.86 8.35
N VAL A 59 -14.93 13.49 7.58
CA VAL A 59 -14.79 13.08 6.18
C VAL A 59 -15.40 14.16 5.31
N GLY A 60 -14.59 14.77 4.45
CA GLY A 60 -14.99 15.80 3.51
C GLY A 60 -14.71 15.41 2.06
N THR A 61 -15.38 16.07 1.12
CA THR A 61 -15.16 15.94 -0.32
C THR A 61 -15.12 17.32 -0.95
N ASP A 62 -14.61 17.43 -2.18
CA ASP A 62 -14.70 18.69 -2.93
C ASP A 62 -16.16 19.11 -3.13
N ASP A 63 -16.48 20.38 -2.82
CA ASP A 63 -17.81 20.94 -3.04
C ASP A 63 -18.10 21.16 -4.55
N GLY A 64 -19.37 21.03 -4.93
CA GLY A 64 -19.85 21.27 -6.30
C GLY A 64 -19.47 20.22 -7.35
N LYS A 65 -18.69 19.19 -7.01
CA LYS A 65 -18.31 18.12 -7.95
C LYS A 65 -19.29 16.95 -7.89
N ARG A 66 -19.80 16.53 -9.07
CA ARG A 66 -20.71 15.38 -9.20
C ARG A 66 -20.06 14.03 -8.87
N LYS A 67 -18.73 13.91 -9.02
CA LYS A 67 -17.98 12.69 -8.74
C LYS A 67 -16.87 12.97 -7.73
N ILE A 68 -16.75 12.15 -6.69
CA ILE A 68 -15.67 12.22 -5.73
C ILE A 68 -14.37 11.80 -6.43
N LYS A 69 -13.41 12.73 -6.47
CA LYS A 69 -12.02 12.44 -6.84
C LYS A 69 -11.12 12.49 -5.61
N ASN A 70 -11.36 13.45 -4.73
CA ASN A 70 -10.58 13.65 -3.52
C ASN A 70 -11.48 13.49 -2.30
N LEU A 71 -10.97 12.80 -1.29
CA LEU A 71 -11.61 12.63 0.00
C LEU A 71 -10.66 13.13 1.09
N TYR A 72 -11.12 14.03 1.93
CA TYR A 72 -10.31 14.66 2.97
C TYR A 72 -10.69 14.05 4.31
N LEU A 73 -9.68 13.66 5.09
CA LEU A 73 -9.83 13.14 6.43
C LEU A 73 -9.14 14.11 7.40
N VAL A 74 -9.88 14.63 8.36
CA VAL A 74 -9.33 15.51 9.39
C VAL A 74 -9.56 14.86 10.75
N PRO A 75 -8.51 14.55 11.52
CA PRO A 75 -8.63 14.07 12.89
C PRO A 75 -9.50 15.02 13.73
N THR A 76 -10.46 14.47 14.46
CA THR A 76 -11.34 15.24 15.35
C THR A 76 -11.73 14.43 16.57
N ASN A 77 -12.13 15.13 17.63
CA ASN A 77 -12.75 14.54 18.81
C ASN A 77 -14.26 14.80 18.88
N GLN A 78 -14.85 15.38 17.83
CA GLN A 78 -16.29 15.67 17.78
C GLN A 78 -17.15 14.41 17.70
N ASP A 79 -18.38 14.52 18.21
CA ASP A 79 -19.39 13.48 18.08
C ASP A 79 -19.89 13.38 16.63
N GLY A 80 -20.15 12.15 16.18
CA GLY A 80 -20.55 11.86 14.80
C GLY A 80 -19.39 11.71 13.80
N ALA A 81 -18.14 11.76 14.26
CA ALA A 81 -16.97 11.49 13.43
C ALA A 81 -16.82 10.00 13.08
N PHE A 82 -16.20 9.72 11.94
CA PHE A 82 -15.98 8.36 11.45
C PHE A 82 -14.78 7.72 12.15
N SER A 83 -14.93 6.47 12.58
CA SER A 83 -13.84 5.71 13.18
C SER A 83 -13.29 4.68 12.22
N ILE A 84 -11.98 4.48 12.28
CA ILE A 84 -11.32 3.40 11.58
C ILE A 84 -11.60 2.09 12.33
N THR A 85 -11.85 1.02 11.59
CA THR A 85 -12.10 -0.31 12.13
C THR A 85 -11.05 -1.28 11.65
N ARG A 86 -10.62 -2.21 12.49
CA ARG A 86 -9.66 -3.24 12.09
C ARG A 86 -10.29 -4.19 11.06
N SER A 87 -9.60 -4.42 9.95
CA SER A 87 -10.07 -5.26 8.84
C SER A 87 -8.95 -6.17 8.34
N GLY A 88 -8.92 -7.41 8.84
CA GLY A 88 -7.92 -8.40 8.46
C GLY A 88 -6.48 -7.96 8.79
N ARG A 89 -5.68 -7.73 7.75
CA ARG A 89 -4.27 -7.27 7.86
C ARG A 89 -4.10 -5.75 7.82
N GLY A 90 -5.19 -4.99 7.87
CA GLY A 90 -5.13 -3.55 7.87
C GLY A 90 -6.34 -2.96 8.55
N TYR A 91 -6.71 -1.78 8.09
CA TYR A 91 -7.71 -0.93 8.70
C TYR A 91 -8.71 -0.47 7.64
N SER A 92 -9.95 -0.24 8.03
CA SER A 92 -11.00 0.16 7.09
C SER A 92 -11.90 1.24 7.67
N LEU A 93 -12.24 2.20 6.83
CA LEU A 93 -13.19 3.28 7.12
C LEU A 93 -14.47 3.04 6.30
N PRO A 94 -15.60 2.75 6.94
CA PRO A 94 -16.86 2.49 6.23
C PRO A 94 -17.45 3.79 5.67
N LEU A 95 -17.59 3.88 4.34
CA LEU A 95 -18.07 5.07 3.62
C LEU A 95 -18.99 4.70 2.44
N ASP A 96 -19.66 3.57 2.53
CA ASP A 96 -20.46 2.95 1.46
C ASP A 96 -21.50 3.89 0.86
N LEU A 97 -22.26 4.60 1.70
CA LEU A 97 -23.27 5.58 1.29
C LEU A 97 -22.65 6.84 0.68
N ILE A 98 -21.51 7.31 1.21
CA ILE A 98 -20.85 8.52 0.73
C ILE A 98 -20.21 8.28 -0.63
N LEU A 99 -19.49 7.16 -0.77
CA LEU A 99 -18.82 6.79 -2.01
C LEU A 99 -19.82 6.50 -3.13
N SER A 100 -20.92 5.80 -2.84
CA SER A 100 -21.96 5.49 -3.84
C SER A 100 -22.71 6.76 -4.28
N LYS A 101 -23.14 7.62 -3.35
CA LYS A 101 -23.72 8.93 -3.68
C LYS A 101 -22.74 9.85 -4.41
N GLY A 102 -21.45 9.70 -4.11
CA GLY A 102 -20.35 10.39 -4.75
C GLY A 102 -19.96 9.85 -6.13
N GLY A 103 -20.70 8.88 -6.68
CA GLY A 103 -20.50 8.38 -8.03
C GLY A 103 -19.28 7.46 -8.20
N ILE A 104 -18.80 6.85 -7.12
CA ILE A 104 -17.79 5.79 -7.16
C ILE A 104 -18.48 4.43 -7.24
N ASP A 105 -18.28 3.73 -8.35
CA ASP A 105 -18.82 2.38 -8.56
C ASP A 105 -17.80 1.32 -8.19
N TYR A 106 -17.62 1.12 -6.89
CA TYR A 106 -16.74 0.08 -6.34
C TYR A 106 -17.27 -1.35 -6.51
N GLY A 107 -18.50 -1.52 -7.01
CA GLY A 107 -19.06 -2.83 -7.35
C GLY A 107 -18.57 -3.34 -8.71
N SER A 108 -18.49 -2.43 -9.69
CA SER A 108 -18.05 -2.77 -11.06
C SER A 108 -16.56 -2.60 -11.29
N GLN A 109 -15.90 -1.66 -10.59
CA GLN A 109 -14.50 -1.30 -10.82
C GLN A 109 -13.71 -1.23 -9.51
N LYS A 110 -12.44 -1.67 -9.58
CA LYS A 110 -11.50 -1.49 -8.46
C LYS A 110 -10.96 -0.07 -8.43
N TYR A 111 -10.92 0.51 -7.25
CA TYR A 111 -10.35 1.84 -7.01
C TYR A 111 -9.20 1.75 -6.02
N VAL A 112 -8.17 2.54 -6.29
CA VAL A 112 -7.03 2.78 -5.42
C VAL A 112 -6.99 4.24 -5.02
N PHE A 113 -6.34 4.53 -3.90
CA PHE A 113 -6.09 5.91 -3.51
C PHE A 113 -4.64 6.13 -3.15
N THR A 114 -4.19 7.37 -3.34
CA THR A 114 -2.92 7.89 -2.83
C THR A 114 -3.21 8.89 -1.72
N ALA A 115 -2.63 8.68 -0.55
CA ALA A 115 -2.77 9.56 0.60
C ALA A 115 -1.64 10.58 0.62
N SER A 116 -1.99 11.85 0.81
CA SER A 116 -1.06 12.95 1.07
C SER A 116 -1.46 13.67 2.35
N ILE A 117 -0.48 14.29 3.01
CA ILE A 117 -0.69 15.06 4.24
C ILE A 117 -0.87 16.53 3.86
N PHE A 118 -1.83 17.21 4.47
CA PHE A 118 -2.05 18.65 4.30
C PHE A 118 -2.37 19.31 5.64
N GLN A 119 -2.18 20.62 5.73
CA GLN A 119 -2.51 21.40 6.92
C GLN A 119 -3.94 21.95 6.81
N HIS A 120 -4.77 21.75 7.83
CA HIS A 120 -6.14 22.25 7.91
C HIS A 120 -6.40 22.87 9.28
N GLU A 121 -6.67 24.17 9.33
CA GLU A 121 -7.08 24.89 10.56
C GLU A 121 -6.23 24.58 11.80
N GLY A 122 -4.91 24.45 11.63
CA GLY A 122 -3.98 24.15 12.74
C GLY A 122 -3.83 22.66 13.07
N SER A 123 -4.56 21.78 12.40
CA SER A 123 -4.44 20.32 12.49
C SER A 123 -3.88 19.70 11.21
N VAL A 124 -3.32 18.51 11.33
CA VAL A 124 -2.83 17.71 10.20
C VAL A 124 -3.99 16.92 9.62
N GLY A 125 -4.32 17.16 8.35
CA GLY A 125 -5.32 16.41 7.59
C GLY A 125 -4.67 15.49 6.56
N TYR A 126 -5.47 14.56 6.03
CA TYR A 126 -5.06 13.59 5.02
C TYR A 126 -5.96 13.72 3.80
N ALA A 127 -5.39 14.00 2.63
CA ALA A 127 -6.09 14.05 1.37
C ALA A 127 -5.88 12.72 0.64
N LEU A 128 -6.99 12.05 0.30
CA LEU A 128 -7.01 10.79 -0.43
C LEU A 128 -7.45 11.07 -1.86
N GLU A 129 -6.53 10.99 -2.79
CA GLU A 129 -6.84 11.07 -4.22
C GLU A 129 -7.23 9.68 -4.72
N ILE A 130 -8.48 9.54 -5.14
CA ILE A 130 -9.07 8.28 -5.59
C ILE A 130 -8.97 8.19 -7.11
N SER A 131 -8.43 7.06 -7.58
CA SER A 131 -8.33 6.75 -8.99
C SER A 131 -8.76 5.30 -9.24
N PRO A 132 -9.34 5.01 -10.42
CA PRO A 132 -9.54 3.63 -10.82
C PRO A 132 -8.19 2.91 -10.84
N GLU A 133 -8.15 1.67 -10.35
CA GLU A 133 -6.97 0.81 -10.50
C GLU A 133 -6.76 0.59 -12.00
N GLN A 134 -5.84 1.37 -12.59
CA GLN A 134 -5.37 1.08 -13.93
C GLN A 134 -4.71 -0.29 -13.84
N ALA A 135 -5.36 -1.29 -14.42
CA ALA A 135 -4.74 -2.58 -14.66
C ALA A 135 -3.46 -2.27 -15.44
N SER A 136 -2.32 -2.30 -14.74
CA SER A 136 -1.02 -2.18 -15.38
C SER A 136 -1.04 -3.24 -16.46
N GLU A 137 -1.11 -2.81 -17.71
CA GLU A 137 -1.03 -3.69 -18.86
C GLU A 137 0.20 -4.54 -18.60
N LYS A 138 -0.01 -5.82 -18.28
CA LYS A 138 1.08 -6.77 -18.14
C LYS A 138 1.77 -6.67 -19.47
N VAL A 139 2.95 -6.04 -19.50
CA VAL A 139 3.72 -5.81 -20.72
C VAL A 139 3.67 -7.12 -21.50
N PRO A 140 3.06 -7.15 -22.69
CA PRO A 140 2.86 -8.38 -23.42
C PRO A 140 4.21 -9.05 -23.54
N TYR A 141 4.26 -10.31 -23.10
CA TYR A 141 5.46 -11.12 -22.99
C TYR A 141 6.33 -10.97 -24.25
N THR A 142 7.40 -10.18 -24.16
CA THR A 142 8.37 -9.99 -25.23
C THR A 142 9.37 -11.14 -25.20
N GLY A 143 8.91 -12.30 -25.67
CA GLY A 143 9.69 -13.31 -26.37
C GLY A 143 10.94 -13.88 -25.68
N LYS A 144 10.81 -15.11 -25.17
CA LYS A 144 11.77 -16.23 -25.34
C LYS A 144 11.12 -17.51 -24.80
N PRO A 145 10.64 -18.45 -25.65
CA PRO A 145 9.90 -19.62 -25.19
C PRO A 145 10.68 -20.30 -24.06
N ARG A 146 10.02 -20.48 -22.91
CA ARG A 146 10.61 -21.27 -21.83
C ARG A 146 10.80 -22.68 -22.37
N GLY A 147 12.06 -23.05 -22.61
CA GLY A 147 12.42 -24.37 -23.11
C GLY A 147 11.72 -25.46 -22.31
N ARG A 148 11.29 -26.53 -23.01
CA ARG A 148 10.68 -27.72 -22.41
C ARG A 148 11.67 -28.28 -21.37
N ARG A 149 11.27 -28.35 -20.10
CA ARG A 149 11.99 -29.19 -19.13
C ARG A 149 11.86 -30.65 -19.60
N PRO A 150 12.95 -31.42 -19.74
CA PRO A 150 12.86 -32.85 -19.98
C PRO A 150 12.11 -33.50 -18.82
N LYS A 151 11.16 -34.39 -19.14
CA LYS A 151 10.56 -35.31 -18.17
C LYS A 151 11.56 -36.45 -17.99
N ASP A 152 12.01 -36.68 -16.76
CA ASP A 152 12.79 -37.86 -16.43
C ASP A 152 12.05 -39.12 -16.89
N SER A 153 12.67 -39.86 -17.80
CA SER A 153 12.24 -41.16 -18.27
C SER A 153 12.43 -42.17 -17.14
N GLN A 154 11.35 -42.56 -16.47
CA GLN A 154 11.32 -43.77 -15.66
C GLN A 154 11.46 -44.97 -16.60
N GLN A 155 12.53 -45.71 -16.36
CA GLN A 155 12.97 -46.91 -17.01
C GLN A 155 12.10 -48.07 -16.49
N THR A 156 11.25 -48.63 -17.36
CA THR A 156 10.56 -49.90 -17.11
C THR A 156 11.26 -50.95 -17.97
N ASP A 157 12.19 -51.69 -17.36
CA ASP A 157 12.73 -52.93 -17.91
C ASP A 157 11.66 -54.01 -17.77
N ASP A 158 11.01 -54.35 -18.88
CA ASP A 158 10.25 -55.59 -19.06
C ASP A 158 11.11 -56.49 -19.96
N GLN A 159 11.74 -57.52 -19.37
CA GLN A 159 12.49 -58.53 -20.11
C GLN A 159 11.53 -59.58 -20.71
N PRO A 160 11.78 -60.08 -21.93
CA PRO A 160 11.06 -61.23 -22.45
C PRO A 160 11.76 -62.56 -22.10
N VAL A 161 10.94 -63.48 -21.56
CA VAL A 161 10.79 -64.93 -21.85
C VAL A 161 12.03 -65.80 -22.08
N GLU A 162 12.16 -66.84 -21.25
CA GLU A 162 12.27 -68.23 -21.72
C GLU A 162 11.36 -69.14 -20.87
#